data_AF-A0A7C0ZMB2-F1
#
_entry.id   AF-A0A7C0ZMB2-F1
#
_cell.length_a   1.000
_cell.length_b   1.000
_cell.length_c   1.000
_cell.angle_alpha   90.00
_cell.angle_beta   90.00
_cell.angle_gamma   90.00
#
_symmetry.space_group_name_H-M   'P 1'
#
loop_
_entity.id
_entity.type
_entity.pdbx_description
1 polymer ?
#
loop_
_entity_poly.entity_id
_entity_poly.type
_entity_poly.pdbx_seq_one_letter_code
_entity_poly.pdbx_strand_id
1 'polypeptide(L)' 'MSCQAVIRDGNNDLLTEQAAGMRISILQGAADGTAVYTETHTPVISASGVVAVGIGTGVTTEDFSSIDWSDVP' A
#
# COMPACT_ATOMS: atom_id res chain seq x y z
N MET A 1 6.31 6.47 7.16
CA MET A 1 5.25 5.79 7.95
C MET A 1 5.18 4.33 7.48
N SER A 2 4.87 3.38 8.36
CA SER A 2 4.66 1.97 7.98
C SER A 2 3.19 1.61 8.11
N CYS A 3 2.68 0.89 7.10
CA CYS A 3 1.36 0.30 7.12
C CYS A 3 1.51 -1.21 7.31
N GLN A 4 0.68 -1.77 8.20
CA GLN A 4 0.62 -3.20 8.44
C GLN A 4 -0.75 -3.74 8.05
N ALA A 5 -0.77 -4.89 7.39
CA ALA A 5 -1.98 -5.59 7.02
C ALA A 5 -1.85 -7.07 7.32
N VAL A 6 -2.97 -7.71 7.65
CA VAL A 6 -3.10 -9.16 7.77
C VAL A 6 -3.74 -9.69 6.50
N ILE A 7 -3.12 -10.68 5.87
CA ILE A 7 -3.60 -11.24 4.60
C ILE A 7 -4.30 -12.58 4.87
N ARG A 8 -5.53 -12.70 4.38
CA ARG A 8 -6.36 -13.91 4.47
C ARG A 8 -6.89 -14.30 3.10
N ASP A 9 -7.20 -15.58 2.93
CA ASP A 9 -7.87 -16.08 1.72
C ASP A 9 -9.41 -16.02 1.83
N GLY A 10 -10.09 -16.55 0.80
CA GLY A 10 -11.55 -16.59 0.74
C GLY A 10 -12.22 -17.48 1.79
N ASN A 11 -11.46 -18.36 2.45
CA ASN A 11 -11.93 -19.21 3.54
C ASN A 11 -11.62 -18.59 4.91
N ASN A 12 -11.04 -17.37 4.94
CA ASN A 12 -10.59 -16.65 6.12
C ASN A 12 -9.34 -17.25 6.79
N ASP A 13 -8.64 -18.17 6.11
CA ASP A 13 -7.37 -18.72 6.56
C ASP A 13 -6.24 -17.72 6.35
N LEU A 14 -5.24 -17.72 7.24
CA LEU A 14 -4.08 -16.84 7.10
C LEU A 14 -3.23 -17.30 5.92
N LEU A 15 -2.91 -16.37 5.03
CA LEU A 15 -1.88 -16.59 4.03
C LEU A 15 -0.52 -16.27 4.65
N THR A 16 0.48 -17.13 4.46
CA THR A 16 1.81 -17.00 5.06
C THR A 16 2.88 -17.39 4.06
N GLU A 17 4.09 -16.85 4.22
CA GLU A 17 5.32 -17.26 3.51
C GLU A 17 5.25 -17.23 1.98
N GLN A 18 4.38 -16.38 1.43
CA GLN A 18 4.24 -16.16 -0.01
C GLN A 18 4.20 -14.66 -0.35
N ALA A 19 4.52 -14.33 -1.60
CA ALA A 19 4.48 -12.95 -2.08
C ALA A 19 3.02 -12.48 -2.23
N ALA A 20 2.73 -11.28 -1.74
CA ALA A 20 1.45 -10.60 -1.93
C ALA A 20 1.65 -9.36 -2.79
N GLY A 21 1.00 -9.30 -3.96
CA GLY A 21 0.98 -8.09 -4.78
C GLY A 21 0.06 -7.04 -4.16
N MET A 22 0.58 -5.82 -3.95
CA MET A 22 -0.16 -4.72 -3.35
C MET A 22 0.03 -3.43 -4.16
N ARG A 23 -1.01 -2.60 -4.20
CA ARG A 23 -0.95 -1.24 -4.73
C ARG A 23 -1.41 -0.28 -3.64
N ILE A 24 -0.68 0.81 -3.48
CA ILE A 24 -1.04 1.93 -2.63
C ILE A 24 -1.30 3.12 -3.55
N SER A 25 -2.41 3.81 -3.34
CA SER A 25 -2.75 5.04 -4.04
C SER A 25 -3.14 6.11 -3.02
N ILE A 26 -2.63 7.33 -3.21
CA ILE A 26 -2.99 8.51 -2.42
C ILE A 26 -3.96 9.32 -3.26
N LEU A 27 -5.14 9.56 -2.73
CA LEU A 27 -6.20 10.35 -3.34
C LEU A 27 -6.34 11.65 -2.53
N GLN A 28 -6.49 12.77 -3.20
CA GLN A 28 -6.76 14.08 -2.58
C GLN A 28 -8.15 14.59 -2.98
N GLY A 29 -8.76 15.39 -2.11
CA GLY A 29 -10.09 16.00 -2.30
C GLY A 29 -11.28 15.07 -2.02
N ALA A 30 -11.27 13.84 -2.56
CA ALA A 30 -12.37 12.88 -2.37
C ALA A 30 -11.88 11.43 -2.30
N ALA A 31 -12.64 10.56 -1.63
CA ALA A 31 -12.32 9.13 -1.48
C ALA A 31 -12.36 8.34 -2.80
N ASP A 32 -13.03 8.89 -3.81
CA ASP A 32 -13.14 8.39 -5.18
C ASP A 32 -12.43 9.31 -6.20
N GLY A 33 -11.64 10.28 -5.71
CA GLY A 33 -10.87 11.21 -6.54
C GLY A 33 -9.74 10.55 -7.33
N THR A 34 -9.10 11.35 -8.19
CA THR A 34 -7.91 10.91 -8.93
C THR A 34 -6.75 10.67 -7.96
N ALA A 35 -6.02 9.57 -8.13
CA ALA A 35 -4.81 9.33 -7.37
C ALA A 35 -3.72 10.34 -7.78
N VAL A 36 -3.18 11.06 -6.81
CA VAL A 36 -2.03 11.98 -6.98
C VAL A 36 -0.69 11.26 -6.84
N TYR A 37 -0.73 10.04 -6.31
CA TYR A 37 0.42 9.14 -6.22
C TYR A 37 -0.04 7.69 -6.18
N THR A 38 0.69 6.80 -6.84
CA THR A 38 0.49 5.35 -6.87
C THR A 38 1.82 4.62 -6.86
N GLU A 39 1.93 3.60 -6.04
CA GLU A 39 3.08 2.70 -5.98
C GLU A 39 2.64 1.25 -5.83
N THR A 40 3.50 0.33 -6.24
CA THR A 40 3.29 -1.10 -6.06
C THR A 40 4.35 -1.72 -5.16
N HIS A 41 3.93 -2.76 -4.44
CA HIS A 41 4.77 -3.53 -3.54
C HIS A 41 4.51 -5.02 -3.75
N THR A 42 5.53 -5.84 -3.50
CA THR A 42 5.42 -7.31 -3.50
C THR A 42 6.08 -7.91 -2.24
N PRO A 43 5.62 -7.55 -1.03
CA PRO A 43 6.18 -8.09 0.20
C PRO A 43 5.89 -9.59 0.32
N VAL A 44 6.76 -10.29 1.05
CA VAL A 44 6.51 -11.66 1.48
C VAL A 44 5.73 -11.61 2.80
N ILE A 45 4.62 -12.35 2.88
CA ILE A 45 3.81 -12.41 4.09
C ILE A 45 4.58 -13.17 5.17
N SER A 46 4.67 -12.62 6.38
CA SER A 46 5.32 -13.28 7.52
C SER A 46 4.58 -14.55 7.94
N ALA A 47 5.23 -15.39 8.76
CA ALA A 47 4.61 -16.59 9.33
C ALA A 47 3.36 -16.29 10.18
N SER A 48 3.22 -15.07 10.69
CA SER A 48 2.02 -14.61 11.42
C SER A 48 0.94 -14.04 10.50
N GLY A 49 1.11 -14.09 9.18
CA GLY A 49 0.16 -13.58 8.20
C GLY A 49 0.18 -12.07 8.01
N VAL A 50 1.21 -11.39 8.54
CA VAL A 50 1.35 -9.93 8.49
C VAL A 50 2.31 -9.52 7.38
N VAL A 51 1.95 -8.48 6.63
CA VAL A 51 2.84 -7.70 5.76
C VAL A 51 3.06 -6.31 6.35
N ALA A 52 4.26 -5.77 6.16
CA ALA A 52 4.60 -4.40 6.52
C ALA A 52 5.18 -3.70 5.29
N VAL A 53 4.63 -2.55 4.92
CA VAL A 53 5.06 -1.76 3.77
C VAL A 53 5.23 -0.29 4.17
N GLY A 54 6.25 0.37 3.62
CA GLY A 54 6.45 1.81 3.77
C GLY A 54 5.75 2.53 2.61
N ILE A 55 4.96 3.56 2.92
CA ILE A 55 4.41 4.42 1.88
C ILE A 55 5.53 5.30 1.33
N GLY A 56 5.65 5.38 0.00
CA GLY A 56 6.68 6.16 -0.70
C GLY A 56 8.01 5.41 -0.88
N THR A 57 8.02 4.09 -0.63
CA THR A 57 9.19 3.24 -0.82
C THR A 57 8.96 2.10 -1.82
N GLY A 58 7.79 2.09 -2.47
CA GLY A 58 7.42 1.09 -3.45
C GLY A 58 8.00 1.36 -4.84
N VAL A 59 7.60 0.53 -5.80
CA VAL A 59 7.94 0.72 -7.21
C VAL A 59 6.94 1.68 -7.83
N THR A 60 7.44 2.79 -8.38
CA THR A 60 6.65 3.78 -9.09
C THR A 60 7.52 4.59 -10.05
N THR A 61 6.90 5.31 -10.98
CA THR A 61 7.52 6.36 -11.79
C THR A 61 7.31 7.76 -11.24
N GLU A 62 6.51 7.90 -10.17
CA GLU A 62 6.12 9.18 -9.58
C GLU A 62 7.03 9.57 -8.42
N ASP A 63 7.14 10.88 -8.15
CA ASP A 63 7.92 11.40 -7.04
C ASP A 63 7.02 11.63 -5.82
N PHE A 64 7.26 10.87 -4.75
CA PHE A 64 6.50 11.01 -3.51
C PHE A 64 6.68 12.39 -2.86
N SER A 65 7.85 13.01 -3.04
CA SER A 65 8.16 14.32 -2.45
C SER A 65 7.50 15.49 -3.18
N SER A 66 7.04 15.27 -4.42
CA SER A 66 6.34 16.29 -5.21
C SER A 66 4.83 16.37 -4.90
N ILE A 67 4.30 15.50 -4.04
CA ILE A 67 2.90 15.57 -3.61
C ILE A 67 2.71 16.88 -2.83
N ASP A 68 1.81 17.73 -3.30
CA ASP A 68 1.43 18.94 -2.59
C ASP A 68 0.50 18.58 -1.42
N TRP A 69 1.07 18.49 -0.23
CA TRP A 69 0.33 18.19 1.00
C TRP A 69 -0.46 19.37 1.55
N SER A 70 -0.39 20.56 0.93
CA SER A 70 -1.19 21.71 1.34
C SER A 70 -2.63 21.65 0.84
N ASP A 71 -2.88 20.87 -0.21
CA ASP A 71 -4.22 20.50 -0.68
C ASP A 71 -4.83 19.41 0.24
N VAL A 72 -5.24 19.84 1.44
CA VAL A 72 -6.04 19.06 2.38
C VAL A 72 -7.50 19.53 2.22
N PRO A 73 -8.53 18.67 2.34
CA PRO A 73 -9.92 19.01 2.03
C PRO A 73 -10.41 20.34 2.60
#